data_AF-A0A380AS34-F1
#
_entry.id   AF-A0A380AS34-F1
#
_cell.length_a   1.000
_cell.length_b   1.000
_cell.length_c   1.000
_cell.angle_alpha   90.00
_cell.angle_beta   90.00
_cell.angle_gamma   90.00
#
_symmetry.space_group_name_H-M   'P 1'
#
loop_
_entity.id
_entity.type
_entity.pdbx_description
1 polymer ?
#
loop_
_entity_poly.entity_id
_entity_poly.type
_entity_poly.pdbx_seq_one_letter_code
_entity_poly.pdbx_strand_id
1 'polypeptide(L)'
;MTSRSRQAAYSMILPVQAALERLPPSLLQASADLGARPRQTFRYVVLPLAIPGIAAGSIFTFSLTLGDFIVPQLVGPPGYFIGNMVYSQQGAIGNMPMAAAFTLVPIILIALYLAFVKRLGAFDAL
;
A
#
# COMPACT_ATOMS: atom_id res chain seq x y z
N MET A 1 -4.57 -19.73 9.98
CA MET A 1 -3.54 -18.67 9.99
C MET A 1 -2.89 -18.40 8.62
N THR A 2 -2.95 -19.30 7.64
CA THR A 2 -2.28 -19.16 6.32
C THR A 2 -3.01 -18.29 5.29
N SER A 3 -4.27 -17.89 5.51
CA SER A 3 -5.03 -17.07 4.56
C SER A 3 -4.77 -15.57 4.69
N ARG A 4 -4.50 -15.07 5.90
CA ARG A 4 -4.25 -13.64 6.17
C ARG A 4 -2.87 -13.15 5.76
N SER A 5 -1.83 -13.98 5.93
CA SER A 5 -0.49 -13.66 5.41
C SER A 5 -0.46 -13.57 3.88
N ARG A 6 -1.28 -14.40 3.22
CA ARG A 6 -1.52 -14.32 1.79
C ARG A 6 -2.24 -13.02 1.40
N GLN A 7 -3.26 -12.60 2.14
CA GLN A 7 -3.97 -11.34 1.89
C GLN A 7 -3.05 -10.11 1.95
N ALA A 8 -2.11 -10.05 2.90
CA ALA A 8 -1.13 -8.97 3.00
C ALA A 8 -0.08 -8.99 1.86
N ALA A 9 0.26 -10.16 1.33
CA ALA A 9 1.11 -10.24 0.15
C ALA A 9 0.34 -9.80 -1.12
N TYR A 10 -0.94 -10.18 -1.24
CA TYR A 10 -1.78 -9.84 -2.40
C TYR A 10 -2.12 -8.35 -2.49
N SER A 11 -2.18 -7.64 -1.36
CA SER A 11 -2.46 -6.19 -1.35
C SER A 11 -1.40 -5.36 -2.08
N MET A 12 -0.16 -5.85 -2.17
CA MET A 12 0.91 -5.24 -2.95
C MET A 12 0.96 -5.78 -4.39
N ILE A 13 0.74 -7.09 -4.55
CA ILE A 13 0.92 -7.77 -5.84
C ILE A 13 -0.16 -7.39 -6.85
N LEU A 14 -1.44 -7.35 -6.44
CA LEU A 14 -2.55 -7.11 -7.37
C LEU A 14 -2.48 -5.71 -8.03
N PRO A 15 -2.22 -4.61 -7.29
CA PRO A 15 -2.14 -3.29 -7.91
C PRO A 15 -0.92 -3.14 -8.83
N VAL A 16 0.21 -3.78 -8.47
CA VAL A 16 1.41 -3.80 -9.30
C VAL A 16 1.17 -4.61 -10.57
N GLN A 17 0.54 -5.78 -10.46
CA GLN A 17 0.17 -6.60 -11.61
C GLN A 17 -0.80 -5.86 -12.54
N ALA A 18 -1.85 -5.25 -12.00
CA ALA A 18 -2.80 -4.47 -12.80
C ALA A 18 -2.13 -3.28 -13.52
N ALA A 19 -1.12 -2.65 -12.91
CA ALA A 19 -0.34 -1.61 -13.58
C ALA A 19 0.56 -2.19 -14.69
N LEU A 20 1.15 -3.37 -14.48
CA LEU A 20 1.95 -4.05 -15.49
C LEU A 20 1.12 -4.54 -16.69
N GLU A 21 -0.09 -5.05 -16.44
CA GLU A 21 -1.02 -5.50 -17.49
C GLU A 21 -1.55 -4.37 -18.36
N ARG A 22 -1.51 -3.13 -17.86
CA ARG A 22 -1.88 -1.92 -18.63
C ARG A 22 -0.79 -1.43 -19.57
N LEU A 23 0.46 -1.94 -19.48
CA LEU A 23 1.52 -1.54 -20.40
C LEU A 23 1.19 -2.00 -21.83
N PRO A 24 1.06 -1.06 -22.79
CA PRO A 24 0.82 -1.44 -24.16
C PRO A 24 2.05 -2.16 -24.73
N PRO A 25 1.88 -3.31 -25.42
CA PRO A 25 2.98 -4.09 -26.00
C PRO A 25 3.85 -3.27 -26.98
N SER A 26 3.28 -2.23 -27.58
CA SER A 26 3.98 -1.32 -28.50
C SER A 26 5.15 -0.59 -27.85
N LEU A 27 5.11 -0.29 -26.54
CA LEU A 27 6.24 0.34 -25.84
C LEU A 27 7.44 -0.61 -25.71
N LEU A 28 7.16 -1.92 -25.54
CA LEU A 28 8.20 -2.94 -25.48
C LEU A 28 8.83 -3.14 -26.86
N GLN A 29 8.01 -3.20 -27.92
CA GLN A 29 8.46 -3.30 -29.31
C GLN A 29 9.30 -2.08 -29.71
N ALA A 30 8.82 -0.86 -29.44
CA ALA A 30 9.56 0.37 -29.73
C ALA A 30 10.91 0.44 -29.00
N SER A 31 10.97 -0.06 -27.75
CA SER A 31 12.25 -0.14 -27.02
C SER A 31 13.24 -1.12 -27.68
N ALA A 32 12.73 -2.23 -28.22
CA ALA A 32 13.54 -3.22 -28.94
C ALA A 32 14.00 -2.68 -30.29
N ASP A 33 13.14 -1.95 -31.01
CA ASP A 33 13.47 -1.29 -32.28
C ASP A 33 14.57 -0.23 -32.12
N LEU A 34 14.61 0.46 -30.98
CA LEU A 34 15.68 1.39 -30.59
C LEU A 34 16.97 0.69 -30.13
N GLY A 35 17.02 -0.65 -30.15
CA GLY A 35 18.19 -1.44 -29.74
C GLY A 35 18.41 -1.49 -28.23
N ALA A 36 17.40 -1.19 -27.41
CA ALA A 36 17.53 -1.21 -25.95
C ALA A 36 17.71 -2.64 -25.43
N ARG A 37 18.62 -2.81 -24.47
CA ARG A 37 18.81 -4.07 -23.74
C ARG A 37 17.66 -4.27 -22.74
N PRO A 38 17.30 -5.51 -22.35
CA PRO A 38 16.20 -5.78 -21.40
C PRO A 38 16.29 -4.99 -20.08
N ARG A 39 17.51 -4.76 -19.57
CA ARG A 39 17.73 -3.94 -18.36
C ARG A 39 17.42 -2.45 -18.57
N GLN A 40 17.65 -1.93 -19.79
CA GLN A 40 17.30 -0.56 -20.16
C GLN A 40 15.79 -0.42 -20.33
N THR A 41 15.14 -1.35 -21.04
CA THR A 41 13.66 -1.37 -21.17
C THR A 41 12.98 -1.44 -19.80
N PHE A 42 13.49 -2.28 -18.89
CA PHE A 42 12.95 -2.32 -17.53
C PHE A 42 13.06 -0.97 -16.82
N ARG A 43 14.26 -0.35 -16.82
CA ARG A 43 14.50 0.86 -16.04
C ARG A 43 13.84 2.12 -16.63
N TYR A 44 13.73 2.21 -17.96
CA TYR A 44 13.24 3.41 -18.65
C TYR A 44 11.80 3.32 -19.14
N VAL A 45 11.24 2.12 -19.30
CA VAL A 45 9.86 1.92 -19.76
C VAL A 45 9.02 1.31 -18.65
N VAL A 46 9.38 0.11 -18.18
CA VAL A 46 8.54 -0.65 -17.25
C VAL A 46 8.49 0.01 -15.87
N LEU A 47 9.63 0.38 -15.31
CA LEU A 47 9.74 0.95 -13.97
C LEU A 47 8.91 2.24 -13.81
N PRO A 48 9.07 3.29 -14.66
CA PRO A 48 8.27 4.51 -14.52
C PRO A 48 6.76 4.27 -14.70
N LEU A 49 6.36 3.37 -15.60
CA LEU A 49 4.94 3.01 -15.76
C LEU A 49 4.40 2.16 -14.61
N ALA A 50 5.26 1.41 -13.91
CA ALA A 50 4.88 0.62 -12.74
C ALA A 50 4.82 1.44 -11.44
N ILE A 51 5.47 2.62 -11.37
CA ILE A 51 5.43 3.53 -10.20
C ILE A 51 4.00 3.78 -9.69
N PRO A 52 3.00 4.13 -10.52
CA PRO A 52 1.63 4.33 -10.03
C PRO A 52 1.01 3.07 -9.42
N GLY A 53 1.29 1.89 -9.98
CA GLY A 53 0.85 0.61 -9.43
C GLY A 53 1.51 0.27 -8.09
N ILE A 54 2.81 0.55 -7.97
CA ILE A 54 3.57 0.39 -6.72
C ILE A 54 3.03 1.36 -5.66
N ALA A 55 2.74 2.61 -6.04
CA ALA A 55 2.15 3.58 -5.14
C ALA A 55 0.78 3.11 -4.63
N ALA A 56 -0.10 2.65 -5.52
CA ALA A 56 -1.40 2.08 -5.14
C ALA A 56 -1.24 0.86 -4.21
N GLY A 57 -0.36 -0.09 -4.54
CA GLY A 57 -0.10 -1.28 -3.71
C GLY A 57 0.48 -0.95 -2.32
N SER A 58 1.34 0.07 -2.26
CA SER A 58 1.90 0.54 -0.99
C SER A 58 0.83 1.11 -0.06
N ILE A 59 -0.18 1.81 -0.61
CA ILE A 59 -1.30 2.37 0.15
C ILE A 59 -2.12 1.26 0.80
N PHE A 60 -2.50 0.26 0.01
CA PHE A 60 -3.29 -0.86 0.49
C PHE A 60 -2.55 -1.62 1.59
N THR A 61 -1.27 -1.90 1.36
CA THR A 61 -0.44 -2.63 2.32
C THR A 61 -0.23 -1.83 3.61
N PHE A 62 0.02 -0.53 3.51
CA PHE A 62 0.16 0.35 4.68
C PHE A 62 -1.14 0.46 5.47
N SER A 63 -2.27 0.62 4.79
CA SER A 63 -3.61 0.67 5.40
C SER A 63 -3.93 -0.61 6.16
N LEU A 64 -3.70 -1.78 5.55
CA LEU A 64 -3.90 -3.08 6.18
C LEU A 64 -3.00 -3.29 7.39
N THR A 65 -1.73 -2.88 7.29
CA THR A 65 -0.74 -3.07 8.37
C THR A 65 -0.99 -2.15 9.55
N LEU A 66 -1.37 -0.88 9.33
CA LEU A 66 -1.74 0.04 10.41
C LEU A 66 -2.98 -0.40 11.18
N GLY A 67 -3.92 -1.07 10.50
CA GLY A 67 -5.13 -1.60 11.11
C GLY A 67 -4.95 -2.92 11.86
N ASP A 68 -3.77 -3.56 11.79
CA ASP A 68 -3.55 -4.86 12.41
C ASP A 68 -3.27 -4.72 13.92
N PHE A 69 -4.16 -5.22 14.75
CA PHE A 69 -3.96 -5.29 16.20
C PHE A 69 -3.71 -6.72 16.69
N ILE A 70 -4.01 -7.74 15.89
CA ILE A 70 -3.94 -9.13 16.33
C ILE A 70 -2.50 -9.62 16.32
N VAL A 71 -1.76 -9.37 15.24
CA VAL A 71 -0.36 -9.82 15.14
C VAL A 71 0.53 -9.12 16.18
N PRO A 72 0.45 -7.79 16.38
CA PRO A 72 1.24 -7.12 17.40
C PRO A 72 0.88 -7.55 18.83
N GLN A 73 -0.38 -7.89 19.09
CA GLN A 73 -0.81 -8.39 20.40
C GLN A 73 -0.25 -9.80 20.72
N LEU A 74 -0.06 -10.64 19.70
CA LEU A 74 0.45 -12.01 19.88
C LEU A 74 1.98 -12.08 19.94
N VAL A 75 2.68 -11.19 19.21
CA VAL A 75 4.14 -11.27 19.01
C VAL A 75 4.89 -10.19 19.79
N GLY A 76 4.28 -9.03 20.03
CA GLY A 76 4.90 -7.88 20.66
C GLY A 76 4.39 -7.61 22.07
N PRO A 77 5.12 -6.79 22.86
CA PRO A 77 4.63 -6.34 24.16
C PRO A 77 3.33 -5.52 24.00
N PRO A 78 2.36 -5.67 24.92
CA PRO A 78 1.07 -5.00 24.84
C PRO A 78 1.23 -3.46 24.90
N GLY A 79 0.46 -2.74 24.09
CA GLY A 79 0.30 -1.28 24.19
C GLY A 79 1.11 -0.41 23.22
N TYR A 80 2.07 -0.96 22.48
CA TYR A 80 2.91 -0.15 21.56
C TYR A 80 2.32 0.05 20.16
N PHE A 81 1.20 -0.60 19.84
CA PHE A 81 0.57 -0.52 18.52
C PHE A 81 -0.76 0.24 18.59
N ILE A 82 -1.00 1.14 17.64
CA ILE A 82 -2.23 1.98 17.60
C ILE A 82 -3.48 1.10 17.62
N GLY A 83 -3.48 -0.01 16.87
CA GLY A 83 -4.59 -0.97 16.86
C GLY A 83 -4.88 -1.59 18.23
N ASN A 84 -3.84 -1.88 19.02
CA ASN A 84 -4.00 -2.40 20.39
C ASN A 84 -4.58 -1.35 21.33
N MET A 85 -4.16 -0.09 21.17
CA MET A 85 -4.66 1.03 21.99
C MET A 85 -6.14 1.31 21.70
N VAL A 86 -6.56 1.26 20.43
CA VAL A 86 -7.98 1.38 20.06
C VAL A 86 -8.80 0.24 20.69
N TYR A 87 -8.29 -0.99 20.60
CA TYR A 87 -8.95 -2.16 21.18
C TYR A 87 -9.06 -2.09 22.70
N SER A 88 -8.00 -1.68 23.41
CA SER A 88 -8.02 -1.57 24.87
C SER A 88 -8.93 -0.44 25.37
N GLN A 89 -8.96 0.71 24.69
CA GLN A 89 -9.82 1.84 25.06
C GLN A 89 -11.31 1.52 24.86
N GLN A 90 -11.63 0.72 23.84
CA GLN A 90 -12.99 0.27 23.57
C GLN A 90 -13.41 -0.90 24.48
N GLY A 91 -12.54 -1.88 24.71
CA GLY A 91 -12.86 -3.12 25.43
C GLY A 91 -12.67 -3.10 26.95
N ALA A 92 -11.71 -2.33 27.48
CA ALA A 92 -11.40 -2.32 28.91
C ALA A 92 -12.07 -1.16 29.68
N ILE A 93 -12.29 -0.03 29.01
CA ILE A 93 -12.77 1.22 29.65
C ILE A 93 -14.16 1.63 29.12
N GLY A 94 -14.58 1.11 27.96
CA GLY A 94 -15.83 1.54 27.30
C GLY A 94 -15.78 2.99 26.78
N ASN A 95 -14.58 3.58 26.67
CA ASN A 95 -14.38 4.96 26.23
C ASN A 95 -14.34 5.03 24.70
N MET A 96 -15.52 4.93 24.08
CA MET A 96 -15.72 5.07 22.64
C MET A 96 -15.18 6.40 22.07
N PRO A 97 -15.31 7.55 22.76
CA PRO A 97 -14.74 8.82 22.29
C PRO A 97 -13.21 8.78 22.10
N MET A 98 -12.47 8.20 23.05
CA MET A 98 -11.01 8.09 22.92
C MET A 98 -10.60 7.10 21.84
N ALA A 99 -11.29 5.97 21.71
CA ALA A 99 -11.04 5.00 20.62
C ALA A 99 -11.23 5.65 19.23
N ALA A 100 -12.24 6.52 19.07
CA ALA A 100 -12.45 7.27 17.84
C ALA A 100 -11.30 8.26 17.55
N ALA A 101 -10.80 8.97 18.58
CA ALA A 101 -9.66 9.88 18.42
C ALA A 101 -8.39 9.16 17.95
N PHE A 102 -8.08 7.98 18.50
CA PHE A 102 -6.95 7.16 18.03
C PHE A 102 -7.13 6.64 16.60
N THR A 103 -8.37 6.40 16.17
CA THR A 103 -8.69 5.94 14.80
C THR A 103 -8.53 7.06 13.76
N LEU A 104 -8.68 8.34 14.16
CA LEU A 104 -8.48 9.46 13.24
C LEU A 104 -7.02 9.59 12.77
N VAL A 105 -6.04 9.19 13.60
CA VAL A 105 -4.61 9.27 13.26
C VAL A 105 -4.26 8.47 11.99
N PRO A 106 -4.55 7.16 11.89
CA PRO A 106 -4.28 6.39 10.68
C PRO A 106 -5.11 6.87 9.48
N ILE A 107 -6.35 7.35 9.69
CA ILE A 107 -7.18 7.91 8.61
C ILE A 107 -6.51 9.14 7.98
N ILE A 108 -6.07 10.09 8.81
CA ILE A 108 -5.39 11.31 8.35
C ILE A 108 -4.07 10.95 7.65
N LEU A 109 -3.29 10.00 8.21
CA LEU A 109 -2.06 9.52 7.58
C LEU A 109 -2.29 8.97 6.17
N ILE A 110 -3.30 8.12 5.99
CA ILE A 110 -3.66 7.56 4.69
C ILE A 110 -4.14 8.66 3.74
N ALA A 111 -4.96 9.60 4.22
CA ALA A 111 -5.45 10.72 3.42
C ALA A 111 -4.30 11.63 2.94
N LEU A 112 -3.34 11.94 3.82
CA LEU A 112 -2.14 12.71 3.47
C LEU A 112 -1.25 11.96 2.49
N TYR A 113 -1.06 10.65 2.69
CA TYR A 113 -0.30 9.82 1.77
C TYR A 113 -0.93 9.78 0.37
N LEU A 114 -2.25 9.58 0.28
CA LEU A 114 -2.99 9.64 -0.97
C LEU A 114 -2.89 11.02 -1.64
N ALA A 115 -3.02 12.10 -0.88
CA ALA A 115 -2.87 13.46 -1.38
C ALA A 115 -1.45 13.71 -1.93
N PHE A 116 -0.44 13.16 -1.27
CA PHE A 116 0.96 13.26 -1.70
C PHE A 116 1.21 12.49 -3.01
N VAL A 117 0.76 11.24 -3.10
CA VAL A 117 0.87 10.43 -4.33
C VAL A 117 0.08 11.08 -5.48
N LYS A 118 -1.10 11.65 -5.19
CA LYS A 118 -1.88 12.41 -6.17
C LYS A 118 -1.14 13.66 -6.66
N ARG A 119 -0.46 14.38 -5.78
CA ARG A 119 0.37 15.54 -6.18
C ARG A 119 1.60 15.19 -7.00
N LEU A 120 2.12 13.96 -6.89
CA LEU A 120 3.26 13.50 -7.68
C LEU A 120 2.89 13.13 -9.13
N GLY A 121 1.64 13.35 -9.56
CA GLY A 121 1.22 13.10 -10.94
C GLY A 121 1.12 11.62 -11.32
N ALA A 122 1.25 10.71 -10.35
CA ALA A 122 1.14 9.27 -10.57
C ALA A 122 -0.26 8.86 -11.09
N PHE A 123 -1.29 9.67 -10.84
CA PHE A 123 -2.64 9.43 -11.35
C PHE A 123 -2.97 10.17 -12.65
N ASP A 124 -2.11 11.09 -13.12
CA ASP A 124 -2.33 11.79 -14.40
C ASP A 124 -1.90 10.93 -15.61
N ALA A 125 -1.23 9.81 -15.36
CA ALA A 125 -0.82 8.82 -16.35
C ALA A 125 -1.77 7.60 -16.45
N LEU A 126 -2.90 7.63 -15.75
CA LEU A 126 -3.96 6.60 -15.78
C LEU A 126 -5.15 7.08 -16.63
#